data_AF-A0A7Z1TGN0-F1
#
_entry.id   AF-A0A7Z1TGN0-F1
#
_cell.length_a   1.000
_cell.length_b   1.000
_cell.length_c   1.000
_cell.angle_alpha   90.00
_cell.angle_beta   90.00
_cell.angle_gamma   90.00
#
_symmetry.space_group_name_H-M   'P 1'
#
loop_
_entity.id
_entity.type
_entity.pdbx_description
1 polymer ?
#
loop_
_entity_poly.entity_id
_entity_poly.type
_entity_poly.pdbx_seq_one_letter_code
_entity_poly.pdbx_strand_id
1 'polypeptide(L)'
;MKSVNNQRTDNKAAKKMFYILIIGIIPLLLIFFIYMNNQNSDILNYINIISGEFPELSSTNSPLLSSVMSFYVKTAPLYGVVFFIRSYKFLKLDKSSSPIKLMFTFLIFSSFYIVILFFFLAYNVELTESGRLLRLLSGRDYLLTIFFISVFYTCYTLTCYYLSFIYATYMILKIKIFNR
;
A
#
# COMPACT_ATOMS: atom_id res chain seq x y z
N MET A 1 26.08 -28.89 9.89
CA MET A 1 25.46 -27.63 10.36
C MET A 1 25.97 -26.43 9.55
N LYS A 2 25.34 -26.10 8.41
CA LYS A 2 25.65 -24.89 7.61
C LYS A 2 24.39 -24.18 7.07
N SER A 3 23.20 -24.71 7.34
CA SER A 3 21.93 -24.25 6.76
C SER A 3 21.25 -23.11 7.53
N VAL A 4 21.52 -22.95 8.83
CA VAL A 4 20.81 -21.98 9.69
C VAL A 4 21.23 -20.53 9.41
N ASN A 5 22.48 -20.30 8.98
CA ASN A 5 22.99 -18.94 8.78
C ASN A 5 22.61 -18.33 7.42
N ASN A 6 22.37 -19.15 6.40
CA ASN A 6 22.01 -18.68 5.05
C ASN A 6 20.54 -18.23 4.96
N GLN A 7 19.65 -18.80 5.79
CA GLN A 7 18.24 -18.38 5.82
C GLN A 7 18.03 -16.99 6.47
N ARG A 8 18.92 -16.57 7.38
CA ARG A 8 18.80 -15.26 8.07
C ARG A 8 19.08 -14.07 7.15
N THR A 9 19.91 -14.26 6.13
CA THR A 9 20.18 -13.25 5.09
C THR A 9 19.07 -13.16 4.05
N ASP A 10 18.34 -14.24 3.84
CA ASP A 10 17.39 -14.39 2.73
C ASP A 10 16.09 -13.60 2.91
N ASN A 11 15.70 -13.33 4.15
CA ASN A 11 14.48 -12.57 4.45
C ASN A 11 14.71 -11.11 4.85
N LYS A 12 15.88 -10.53 4.60
CA LYS A 12 16.17 -9.12 4.98
C LYS A 12 15.21 -8.12 4.33
N ALA A 13 14.90 -8.29 3.04
CA ALA A 13 13.95 -7.44 2.34
C ALA A 13 12.53 -7.61 2.90
N ALA A 14 12.06 -8.84 3.07
CA ALA A 14 10.74 -9.13 3.64
C ALA A 14 10.57 -8.54 5.05
N LYS A 15 11.60 -8.64 5.90
CA LYS A 15 11.58 -8.02 7.23
C LYS A 15 11.46 -6.50 7.16
N LYS A 16 12.23 -5.85 6.28
CA LYS A 16 12.13 -4.39 6.08
C LYS A 16 10.77 -3.97 5.56
N MET A 17 10.19 -4.74 4.65
CA MET A 17 8.83 -4.51 4.15
C MET A 17 7.82 -4.55 5.30
N PHE A 18 7.92 -5.57 6.15
CA PHE A 18 7.04 -5.72 7.30
C PHE A 18 7.22 -4.60 8.36
N TYR A 19 8.45 -4.20 8.66
CA TYR A 19 8.70 -3.08 9.60
C TYR A 19 8.12 -1.76 9.09
N ILE A 20 8.28 -1.45 7.80
CA ILE A 20 7.74 -0.22 7.20
C ILE A 20 6.21 -0.27 7.19
N LEU A 21 5.61 -1.43 6.91
CA LEU A 21 4.17 -1.63 7.00
C LEU A 21 3.65 -1.32 8.42
N ILE A 22 4.28 -1.89 9.46
CA ILE A 22 3.88 -1.62 10.86
C ILE A 22 3.95 -0.12 11.15
N ILE A 23 5.05 0.54 10.78
CA ILE A 23 5.21 1.98 10.98
C ILE A 23 4.11 2.78 10.26
N GLY A 24 3.72 2.36 9.05
CA GLY A 24 2.62 2.98 8.30
C GLY A 24 1.22 2.69 8.85
N ILE A 25 1.02 1.61 9.62
CA ILE A 25 -0.27 1.32 10.25
C ILE A 25 -0.46 2.13 11.54
N ILE A 26 0.62 2.49 12.25
CA ILE A 26 0.54 3.21 13.53
C ILE A 26 -0.30 4.51 13.42
N PRO A 27 -0.12 5.39 12.43
CA PRO A 27 -0.95 6.59 12.31
C PRO A 27 -2.44 6.31 12.11
N LEU A 28 -2.81 5.24 11.38
CA LEU A 28 -4.22 4.84 11.25
C LEU A 28 -4.83 4.46 12.59
N LEU A 29 -4.08 3.72 13.42
CA LEU A 29 -4.52 3.38 14.77
C LEU A 29 -4.62 4.63 15.66
N LEU A 30 -3.66 5.56 15.56
CA LEU A 30 -3.71 6.82 16.30
C LEU A 30 -4.93 7.66 15.91
N ILE A 31 -5.25 7.79 14.62
CA ILE A 31 -6.46 8.48 14.13
C ILE A 31 -7.70 7.87 14.77
N PHE A 32 -7.80 6.53 14.77
CA PHE A 32 -8.91 5.81 15.39
C PHE A 32 -9.02 6.10 16.89
N PHE A 33 -7.92 6.01 17.65
CA PHE A 33 -7.95 6.28 19.09
C PHE A 33 -8.31 7.73 19.41
N ILE A 34 -7.83 8.70 18.63
CA ILE A 34 -8.22 10.12 18.79
C ILE A 34 -9.73 10.28 18.56
N TYR A 35 -10.25 9.68 17.49
CA TYR A 35 -11.68 9.75 17.15
C TYR A 35 -12.57 9.11 18.22
N MET A 36 -12.17 7.95 18.76
CA MET A 36 -12.93 7.27 19.83
C MET A 36 -12.96 8.07 21.15
N ASN A 37 -11.91 8.83 21.45
CA ASN A 37 -11.86 9.67 22.64
C ASN A 37 -12.57 11.03 22.44
N ASN A 38 -12.47 11.62 21.26
CA ASN A 38 -13.14 12.87 20.91
C ASN A 38 -13.53 12.89 19.42
N GLN A 39 -14.82 12.66 19.16
CA GLN A 39 -15.39 12.62 17.81
C GLN A 39 -15.31 13.98 17.08
N ASN A 40 -15.16 15.08 17.81
CA ASN A 40 -15.03 16.44 17.25
C ASN A 40 -13.61 17.00 17.44
N SER A 41 -12.59 16.14 17.48
CA SER A 41 -11.20 16.55 17.64
C SER A 41 -10.78 17.60 16.62
N ASP A 42 -10.25 18.73 17.09
CA ASP A 42 -9.76 19.83 16.24
C ASP A 42 -8.70 19.37 15.25
N ILE A 43 -7.83 18.42 15.68
CA ILE A 43 -6.78 17.84 14.84
C ILE A 43 -7.40 17.07 13.66
N LEU A 44 -8.42 16.26 13.92
CA LEU A 44 -9.09 15.49 12.87
C LEU A 44 -9.87 16.40 11.92
N ASN A 45 -10.56 17.40 12.46
CA ASN A 45 -11.28 18.39 11.65
C ASN A 45 -10.33 19.22 10.76
N TYR A 46 -9.15 19.59 11.27
CA TYR A 46 -8.14 20.27 10.47
C TYR A 46 -7.68 19.41 9.29
N ILE A 47 -7.39 18.12 9.53
CA ILE A 47 -7.02 17.18 8.46
C ILE A 47 -8.18 16.99 7.48
N ASN A 48 -9.42 16.94 7.96
CA ASN A 48 -10.63 16.80 7.14
C ASN A 48 -10.86 17.98 6.19
N ILE A 49 -10.55 19.20 6.63
CA ILE A 49 -10.63 20.39 5.78
C ILE A 49 -9.61 20.27 4.62
N ILE A 50 -8.40 19.80 4.92
CA ILE A 50 -7.36 19.58 3.90
C ILE A 50 -7.73 18.41 2.97
N SER A 51 -8.36 17.36 3.48
CA SER A 51 -8.72 16.18 2.68
C SER A 51 -9.86 16.44 1.70
N GLY A 52 -10.78 17.38 2.01
CA GLY A 52 -11.95 17.70 1.18
C GLY A 52 -11.64 18.18 -0.25
N GLU A 53 -10.38 18.51 -0.54
CA GLU A 53 -9.91 18.85 -1.90
C GLU A 53 -9.58 17.61 -2.75
N PHE A 54 -9.53 16.42 -2.15
CA PHE A 54 -9.09 15.18 -2.78
C PHE A 54 -10.21 14.15 -2.88
N PRO A 55 -10.19 13.26 -3.89
CA PRO A 55 -11.15 12.18 -3.98
C PRO A 55 -11.09 11.26 -2.76
N GLU A 56 -12.22 10.80 -2.22
CA GLU A 56 -12.25 10.04 -0.98
C GLU A 56 -13.14 8.79 -0.99
N LEU A 57 -12.77 7.86 -0.12
CA LEU A 57 -13.61 6.74 0.28
C LEU A 57 -14.41 7.19 1.50
N SER A 58 -15.63 7.67 1.28
CA SER A 58 -16.48 8.25 2.33
C SER A 58 -17.38 7.19 2.96
N SER A 59 -17.69 7.35 4.25
CA SER A 59 -18.73 6.59 4.92
C SER A 59 -19.67 7.54 5.64
N THR A 60 -20.94 7.53 5.23
CA THR A 60 -22.04 8.28 5.84
C THR A 60 -22.18 8.01 7.34
N ASN A 61 -21.84 6.81 7.82
CA ASN A 61 -21.91 6.48 9.24
C ASN A 61 -20.87 7.24 10.09
N SER A 62 -19.69 7.49 9.52
CA SER A 62 -18.54 8.07 10.22
C SER A 62 -17.73 8.97 9.29
N PRO A 63 -18.30 10.11 8.84
CA PRO A 63 -17.75 10.92 7.74
C PRO A 63 -16.35 11.44 8.06
N LEU A 64 -16.16 12.04 9.25
CA LEU A 64 -14.88 12.57 9.69
C LEU A 64 -13.78 11.50 9.72
N LEU A 65 -14.08 10.33 10.30
CA LEU A 65 -13.12 9.23 10.40
C LEU A 65 -12.73 8.71 9.02
N SER A 66 -13.74 8.52 8.15
CA SER A 66 -13.52 8.00 6.79
C SER A 66 -12.67 8.93 5.94
N SER A 67 -12.91 10.25 6.00
CA SER A 67 -12.17 11.23 5.21
C SER A 67 -10.70 11.31 5.64
N VAL A 68 -10.44 11.43 6.95
CA VAL A 68 -9.07 11.52 7.48
C VAL A 68 -8.27 10.24 7.18
N MET A 69 -8.89 9.06 7.34
CA MET A 69 -8.24 7.79 7.01
C MET A 69 -8.01 7.63 5.50
N SER A 70 -8.99 7.98 4.68
CA SER A 70 -8.89 7.99 3.21
C SER A 70 -7.72 8.86 2.75
N PHE A 71 -7.58 10.06 3.33
CA PHE A 71 -6.48 10.96 3.04
C PHE A 71 -5.11 10.36 3.43
N TYR A 72 -5.00 9.79 4.62
CA TYR A 72 -3.77 9.15 5.07
C TYR A 72 -3.37 7.98 4.15
N VAL A 73 -4.31 7.15 3.72
CA VAL A 73 -4.04 5.96 2.89
C VAL A 73 -3.43 6.30 1.53
N LYS A 74 -3.67 7.51 1.00
CA LYS A 74 -3.00 8.02 -0.21
C LYS A 74 -1.49 8.10 -0.08
N THR A 75 -0.95 8.12 1.14
CA THR A 75 0.49 8.09 1.39
C THR A 75 1.11 6.69 1.25
N ALA A 76 0.30 5.61 1.17
CA ALA A 76 0.78 4.23 1.11
C ALA A 76 1.82 3.97 -0.01
N PRO A 77 1.68 4.51 -1.24
CA PRO A 77 2.71 4.36 -2.28
C PRO A 77 4.06 4.97 -1.88
N LEU A 78 4.07 6.07 -1.11
CA LEU A 78 5.31 6.70 -0.63
C LEU A 78 6.07 5.76 0.31
N TYR A 79 5.37 5.04 1.20
CA TYR A 79 5.99 4.01 2.04
C TYR A 79 6.59 2.89 1.17
N GLY A 80 5.93 2.51 0.07
CA GLY A 80 6.45 1.54 -0.89
C GLY A 80 7.74 2.01 -1.56
N VAL A 81 7.83 3.29 -1.92
CA VAL A 81 9.06 3.92 -2.43
C VAL A 81 10.17 3.91 -1.39
N VAL A 82 9.88 4.28 -0.14
CA VAL A 82 10.85 4.24 0.97
C VAL A 82 11.38 2.83 1.18
N PHE A 83 10.51 1.82 1.14
CA PHE A 83 10.90 0.43 1.19
C PHE A 83 11.88 0.08 0.08
N PHE A 84 11.54 0.43 -1.16
CA PHE A 84 12.34 0.11 -2.33
C PHE A 84 13.75 0.71 -2.23
N ILE A 85 13.85 2.01 -1.91
CA ILE A 85 15.14 2.71 -1.74
C ILE A 85 16.01 2.03 -0.68
N ARG A 86 15.40 1.56 0.43
CA ARG A 86 16.14 0.89 1.52
C ARG A 86 16.46 -0.57 1.26
N SER A 87 15.81 -1.20 0.29
CA SER A 87 15.79 -2.67 0.16
C SER A 87 16.22 -3.21 -1.20
N TYR A 88 16.31 -2.37 -2.24
CA TYR A 88 16.61 -2.82 -3.61
C TYR A 88 17.90 -3.66 -3.71
N LYS A 89 18.93 -3.32 -2.92
CA LYS A 89 20.21 -4.05 -2.85
C LYS A 89 20.09 -5.49 -2.34
N PHE A 90 19.00 -5.80 -1.61
CA PHE A 90 18.74 -7.12 -1.03
C PHE A 90 17.76 -7.95 -1.86
N LEU A 91 17.23 -7.40 -2.97
CA LEU A 91 16.35 -8.14 -3.87
C LEU A 91 17.16 -9.17 -4.64
N LYS A 92 16.86 -10.45 -4.41
CA LYS A 92 17.45 -11.55 -5.17
C LYS A 92 16.75 -11.66 -6.52
N LEU A 93 17.54 -11.59 -7.59
CA LEU A 93 17.06 -11.70 -8.96
C LEU A 93 17.32 -13.11 -9.48
N ASP A 94 16.26 -13.80 -9.87
CA ASP A 94 16.38 -15.05 -10.59
C ASP A 94 16.65 -14.79 -12.07
N LYS A 95 17.92 -14.98 -12.45
CA LYS A 95 18.43 -14.74 -13.80
C LYS A 95 18.02 -15.83 -14.81
N SER A 96 17.38 -16.91 -14.36
CA SER A 96 16.97 -18.03 -15.23
C SER A 96 15.70 -17.72 -16.04
N SER A 97 14.98 -16.65 -15.69
CA SER A 97 13.71 -16.30 -16.32
C SER A 97 13.87 -15.74 -17.74
N SER A 98 12.99 -16.15 -18.65
CA SER A 98 12.93 -15.59 -20.00
C SER A 98 12.53 -14.11 -19.94
N PRO A 99 13.27 -13.19 -20.61
CA PRO A 99 12.99 -11.75 -20.56
C PRO A 99 11.63 -11.41 -21.18
N ILE A 100 11.20 -12.14 -22.20
CA ILE A 100 9.90 -11.93 -22.85
C ILE A 100 8.78 -12.24 -21.86
N LYS A 101 8.90 -13.36 -21.15
CA LYS A 101 7.94 -13.74 -20.10
C LYS A 101 7.90 -12.69 -19.00
N LEU A 102 9.05 -12.20 -18.58
CA LEU A 102 9.16 -11.18 -17.53
C LEU A 102 8.55 -9.83 -17.96
N MET A 103 8.78 -9.38 -19.19
CA MET A 103 8.17 -8.17 -19.74
C MET A 103 6.64 -8.30 -19.85
N PHE A 104 6.14 -9.45 -20.30
CA PHE A 104 4.70 -9.69 -20.39
C PHE A 104 4.04 -9.72 -19.00
N THR A 105 4.66 -10.40 -18.03
CA THR A 105 4.22 -10.38 -16.63
C THR A 105 4.22 -8.96 -16.06
N PHE A 106 5.28 -8.17 -16.32
CA PHE A 106 5.35 -6.79 -15.88
C PHE A 106 4.24 -5.92 -16.47
N LEU A 107 3.90 -6.10 -17.75
CA LEU A 107 2.83 -5.34 -18.41
C LEU A 107 1.46 -5.63 -17.79
N ILE A 108 1.13 -6.90 -17.59
CA ILE A 108 -0.13 -7.31 -16.93
C ILE A 108 -0.17 -6.76 -15.50
N PHE A 109 0.93 -6.91 -14.75
CA PHE A 109 1.01 -6.42 -13.38
C PHE A 109 0.90 -4.88 -13.32
N SER A 110 1.43 -4.16 -14.29
CA SER A 110 1.29 -2.69 -14.40
C SER A 110 -0.16 -2.27 -14.58
N SER A 111 -0.88 -2.93 -15.49
CA SER A 111 -2.30 -2.64 -15.71
C SER A 111 -3.11 -2.89 -14.42
N PHE A 112 -2.91 -4.05 -13.79
CA PHE A 112 -3.55 -4.39 -12.52
C PHE A 112 -3.23 -3.39 -11.40
N TYR A 113 -1.96 -3.00 -11.27
CA TYR A 113 -1.49 -2.00 -10.31
C TYR A 113 -2.20 -0.66 -10.49
N ILE A 114 -2.24 -0.14 -11.71
CA ILE A 114 -2.85 1.16 -12.01
C ILE A 114 -4.35 1.15 -11.70
N VAL A 115 -5.06 0.10 -12.11
CA VAL A 115 -6.51 -0.02 -11.87
C VAL A 115 -6.82 -0.03 -10.37
N ILE A 116 -6.07 -0.81 -9.59
CA ILE A 116 -6.29 -0.90 -8.15
C ILE A 116 -5.98 0.41 -7.44
N LEU A 117 -4.83 1.04 -7.74
CA LEU A 117 -4.46 2.30 -7.11
C LEU A 117 -5.43 3.42 -7.50
N PHE A 118 -5.88 3.46 -8.75
CA PHE A 118 -6.87 4.42 -9.17
C PHE A 118 -8.17 4.27 -8.37
N PHE A 119 -8.69 3.04 -8.28
CA PHE A 119 -9.92 2.76 -7.54
C PHE A 119 -9.81 3.14 -6.06
N PHE A 120 -8.71 2.78 -5.38
CA PHE A 120 -8.59 3.03 -3.94
C PHE A 120 -8.10 4.41 -3.56
N LEU A 121 -7.29 5.07 -4.39
CA LEU A 121 -6.61 6.32 -4.02
C LEU A 121 -7.12 7.55 -4.78
N ALA A 122 -7.80 7.39 -5.93
CA ALA A 122 -8.15 8.51 -6.79
C ALA A 122 -9.62 8.56 -7.22
N TYR A 123 -10.43 7.57 -6.84
CA TYR A 123 -11.84 7.49 -7.18
C TYR A 123 -12.72 7.76 -5.95
N ASN A 124 -13.76 8.58 -6.13
CA ASN A 124 -14.73 8.87 -5.07
C ASN A 124 -15.69 7.69 -4.92
N VAL A 125 -15.76 7.11 -3.73
CA VAL A 125 -16.68 5.99 -3.44
C VAL A 125 -17.33 6.19 -2.09
N GLU A 126 -18.65 6.28 -2.10
CA GLU A 126 -19.45 6.16 -0.88
C GLU A 126 -19.55 4.69 -0.48
N LEU A 127 -18.88 4.31 0.61
CA LEU A 127 -18.78 2.93 1.09
C LEU A 127 -20.13 2.39 1.58
N THR A 128 -21.00 3.26 2.09
CA THR A 128 -22.30 2.89 2.66
C THR A 128 -23.29 2.41 1.59
N GLU A 129 -23.23 3.00 0.40
CA GLU A 129 -24.09 2.68 -0.75
C GLU A 129 -23.48 1.61 -1.68
N SER A 130 -22.28 1.14 -1.35
CA SER A 130 -21.57 0.17 -2.16
C SER A 130 -21.95 -1.29 -1.84
N GLY A 131 -21.27 -2.26 -2.47
CA GLY A 131 -21.61 -3.68 -2.35
C GLY A 131 -21.67 -4.19 -0.90
N ARG A 132 -22.44 -5.27 -0.68
CA ARG A 132 -22.78 -5.82 0.66
C ARG A 132 -21.59 -5.94 1.63
N LEU A 133 -20.40 -6.30 1.14
CA LEU A 133 -19.18 -6.39 1.95
C LEU A 133 -18.65 -5.04 2.40
N LEU A 134 -18.55 -4.07 1.48
CA LEU A 134 -18.08 -2.72 1.79
C LEU A 134 -19.06 -2.01 2.71
N ARG A 135 -20.38 -2.19 2.50
CA ARG A 135 -21.40 -1.67 3.41
C ARG A 135 -21.24 -2.20 4.83
N LEU A 136 -21.00 -3.51 4.99
CA LEU A 136 -20.73 -4.11 6.30
C LEU A 136 -19.47 -3.53 6.95
N LEU A 137 -18.40 -3.38 6.18
CA LEU A 137 -17.15 -2.81 6.66
C LEU A 137 -17.28 -1.34 7.05
N SER A 138 -18.14 -0.59 6.37
CA SER A 138 -18.46 0.80 6.69
C SER A 138 -19.50 0.99 7.81
N GLY A 139 -20.08 -0.11 8.32
CA GLY A 139 -21.19 -0.06 9.26
C GLY A 139 -20.80 0.30 10.70
N ARG A 140 -19.51 0.19 11.05
CA ARG A 140 -18.99 0.43 12.40
C ARG A 140 -17.59 1.02 12.32
N ASP A 141 -17.23 1.93 13.23
CA ASP A 141 -15.92 2.61 13.25
C ASP A 141 -14.73 1.63 13.26
N TYR A 142 -14.83 0.54 14.02
CA TYR A 142 -13.77 -0.47 14.10
C TYR A 142 -13.60 -1.24 12.78
N LEU A 143 -14.71 -1.60 12.11
CA LEU A 143 -14.66 -2.28 10.82
C LEU A 143 -14.15 -1.35 9.73
N LEU A 144 -14.53 -0.07 9.79
CA LEU A 144 -14.10 0.95 8.87
C LEU A 144 -12.57 1.15 8.98
N THR A 145 -12.05 1.15 10.21
CA THR A 145 -10.61 1.21 10.46
C THR A 145 -9.89 -0.02 9.89
N ILE A 146 -10.44 -1.23 10.10
CA ILE A 146 -9.90 -2.46 9.51
C ILE A 146 -9.88 -2.37 7.98
N PHE A 147 -10.93 -1.82 7.38
CA PHE A 147 -10.99 -1.56 5.94
C PHE A 147 -9.85 -0.64 5.50
N PHE A 148 -9.65 0.53 6.12
CA PHE A 148 -8.56 1.43 5.73
C PHE A 148 -7.17 0.86 5.95
N ILE A 149 -6.95 0.05 7.00
CA ILE A 149 -5.71 -0.70 7.19
C ILE A 149 -5.49 -1.69 6.03
N SER A 150 -6.55 -2.37 5.58
CA SER A 150 -6.48 -3.30 4.44
C SER A 150 -6.19 -2.58 3.11
N VAL A 151 -6.75 -1.39 2.89
CA VAL A 151 -6.47 -0.56 1.72
C VAL A 151 -5.02 -0.07 1.76
N PHE A 152 -4.54 0.42 2.90
CA PHE A 152 -3.14 0.81 3.10
C PHE A 152 -2.20 -0.34 2.79
N TYR A 153 -2.44 -1.52 3.39
CA TYR A 153 -1.67 -2.73 3.18
C TYR A 153 -1.60 -3.11 1.69
N THR A 154 -2.74 -3.09 1.01
CA THR A 154 -2.85 -3.46 -0.41
C THR A 154 -2.07 -2.50 -1.28
N CYS A 155 -2.30 -1.19 -1.14
CA CYS A 155 -1.61 -0.17 -1.93
C CYS A 155 -0.10 -0.18 -1.67
N TYR A 156 0.31 -0.23 -0.40
CA TYR A 156 1.72 -0.34 0.00
C TYR A 156 2.41 -1.56 -0.63
N THR A 157 1.80 -2.74 -0.47
CA THR A 157 2.38 -4.02 -0.92
C THR A 157 2.48 -4.06 -2.44
N LEU A 158 1.44 -3.61 -3.13
CA LEU A 158 1.44 -3.51 -4.59
C LEU A 158 2.53 -2.55 -5.09
N THR A 159 2.72 -1.39 -4.47
CA THR A 159 3.80 -0.47 -4.83
C THR A 159 5.19 -1.08 -4.58
N CYS A 160 5.37 -1.82 -3.47
CA CYS A 160 6.62 -2.54 -3.20
C CYS A 160 6.95 -3.54 -4.30
N TYR A 161 5.96 -4.33 -4.72
CA TYR A 161 6.14 -5.30 -5.80
C TYR A 161 6.35 -4.61 -7.14
N TYR A 162 5.60 -3.56 -7.44
CA TYR A 162 5.70 -2.83 -8.70
C TYR A 162 7.11 -2.28 -8.93
N LEU A 163 7.67 -1.59 -7.94
CA LEU A 163 9.04 -1.07 -8.00
C LEU A 163 10.07 -2.20 -8.08
N SER A 164 9.85 -3.30 -7.36
CA SER A 164 10.72 -4.48 -7.44
C SER A 164 10.71 -5.13 -8.82
N PHE A 165 9.56 -5.20 -9.49
CA PHE A 165 9.43 -5.69 -10.86
C PHE A 165 10.08 -4.77 -11.88
N ILE A 166 9.94 -3.44 -11.73
CA ILE A 166 10.65 -2.46 -12.57
C ILE A 166 12.16 -2.69 -12.47
N TYR A 167 12.67 -2.79 -11.25
CA TYR A 167 14.09 -3.04 -11.00
C TYR A 167 14.57 -4.35 -11.62
N ALA A 168 13.78 -5.42 -11.45
CA ALA A 168 14.12 -6.73 -12.01
C ALA A 168 14.18 -6.71 -13.54
N THR A 169 13.20 -6.08 -14.17
CA THR A 169 13.13 -5.92 -15.63
C THR A 169 14.32 -5.13 -16.14
N TYR A 170 14.63 -3.98 -15.51
CA TYR A 170 15.77 -3.15 -15.86
C TYR A 170 17.10 -3.91 -15.76
N MET A 171 17.33 -4.64 -14.67
CA MET A 171 18.57 -5.39 -14.45
C MET A 171 18.75 -6.52 -15.47
N ILE A 172 17.69 -7.25 -15.81
CA ILE A 172 17.76 -8.35 -16.80
C ILE A 172 18.00 -7.81 -18.21
N LEU A 173 17.31 -6.73 -18.59
CA LEU A 173 17.53 -6.07 -19.88
C LEU A 173 18.96 -5.55 -20.00
N LYS A 174 19.48 -4.90 -18.94
CA LYS A 174 20.86 -4.43 -18.88
C LYS A 174 21.87 -5.56 -19.09
N ILE A 175 21.69 -6.70 -18.41
CA ILE A 175 22.59 -7.86 -18.54
C ILE A 175 22.58 -8.41 -19.98
N LYS A 176 21.40 -8.53 -20.61
CA LYS A 176 21.31 -9.07 -21.97
C LYS A 176 21.84 -8.14 -23.06
N ILE A 177 21.73 -6.83 -22.86
CA ILE A 177 22.24 -5.83 -23.82
C ILE A 177 23.77 -5.72 -23.72
N PHE A 178 24.34 -5.78 -22.51
CA PHE A 178 25.80 -5.64 -22.30
C PHE A 178 26.61 -6.93 -22.54
N ASN A 179 25.98 -8.11 -22.52
CA ASN A 179 26.63 -9.39 -22.83
C ASN A 179 26.45 -9.83 -24.31
N ARG A 180 26.00 -8.91 -25.17
CA ARG A 180 25.95 -9.08 -26.63
C ARG A 180 27.02 -8.20 -27.26
#